data_AF-A0A9D8KHW7-F1
#
_entry.id   AF-A0A9D8KHW7-F1
#
_cell.length_a   1.000
_cell.length_b   1.000
_cell.length_c   1.000
_cell.angle_alpha   90.00
_cell.angle_beta   90.00
_cell.angle_gamma   90.00
#
_symmetry.space_group_name_H-M   'P 1'
#
loop_
_entity.id
_entity.type
_entity.pdbx_description
1 polymer ?
#
loop_
_entity_poly.entity_id
_entity_poly.type
_entity_poly.pdbx_seq_one_letter_code
_entity_poly.pdbx_strand_id
1 'polypeptide(L)'
;MDFQNIVLPYEPSLIEALEGRDAELIVHVNDISEIVPAADDVLSSRNRLRSIVVGTDKTLDLLDFSGGWETIPVILYSPGPGSFKDLQQKFDLIHKLNLRPLFPADNKEGVVGLQTLSSTGFQCGVDFGFESPNWEALTDLMTYAILMTTSHANVEPFSYLIENYNPHEFNDWSSVYFDDPKDFLHLDSQGRAALTYSDLASKNFIAENISEVDSMEVCLQLEEKKRAWRRYFLENLPCSTCEGWRVCLGKFERLIDKSGLCSAAPFFKEMLDILDQKYFEIDNRDSQPQQQEMN
;
A
#
# COMPACT_ATOMS: atom_id res chain seq x y z
N MET A 1 15.38 14.27 12.00
CA MET A 1 14.86 13.97 10.66
C MET A 1 13.53 13.35 10.95
N ASP A 2 12.46 14.11 10.79
CA ASP A 2 11.22 13.72 11.45
C ASP A 2 10.50 12.75 10.54
N PHE A 3 10.62 11.45 10.82
CA PHE A 3 9.72 10.46 10.23
C PHE A 3 8.31 10.84 10.64
N GLN A 4 7.56 11.36 9.67
CA GLN A 4 6.18 11.79 9.91
C GLN A 4 5.23 10.60 10.05
N ASN A 5 5.65 9.39 9.64
CA ASN A 5 4.80 8.20 9.71
C ASN A 5 5.52 7.05 10.41
N ILE A 6 4.88 6.52 11.45
CA ILE A 6 5.39 5.39 12.24
C ILE A 6 4.39 4.25 12.17
N VAL A 7 4.86 3.08 11.75
CA VAL A 7 4.11 1.82 11.70
C VAL A 7 4.47 0.99 12.92
N LEU A 8 3.51 0.58 13.73
CA LEU A 8 3.76 -0.15 14.98
C LEU A 8 2.66 -1.17 15.30
N PRO A 9 2.96 -2.24 16.05
CA PRO A 9 1.91 -3.07 16.64
C PRO A 9 1.13 -2.28 17.70
N TYR A 10 -0.10 -2.71 17.97
CA TYR A 10 -0.89 -2.16 19.05
C TYR A 10 -0.32 -2.55 20.42
N GLU A 11 0.46 -1.63 20.98
CA GLU A 11 1.05 -1.71 22.31
C GLU A 11 0.85 -0.35 23.00
N PRO A 12 -0.08 -0.22 23.97
CA PRO A 12 -0.42 1.08 24.57
C PRO A 12 0.78 1.84 25.14
N SER A 13 1.74 1.12 25.74
CA SER A 13 2.98 1.69 26.26
C SER A 13 3.89 2.27 25.16
N LEU A 14 3.88 1.68 23.97
CA LEU A 14 4.64 2.18 22.83
C LEU A 14 3.98 3.43 22.24
N ILE A 15 2.65 3.45 22.16
CA ILE A 15 1.88 4.63 21.72
C ILE A 15 2.12 5.81 22.67
N GLU A 16 2.08 5.59 23.99
CA GLU A 16 2.37 6.61 25.00
C GLU A 16 3.81 7.14 24.87
N ALA A 17 4.78 6.26 24.64
CA ALA A 17 6.19 6.65 24.45
C ALA A 17 6.45 7.53 23.22
N LEU A 18 5.50 7.59 22.28
CA LEU A 18 5.57 8.44 21.08
C LEU A 18 4.91 9.82 21.27
N GLU A 19 4.28 10.09 22.42
CA GLU A 19 3.63 11.38 22.70
C GLU A 19 4.58 12.55 22.44
N GLY A 20 4.09 13.55 21.71
CA GLY A 20 4.81 14.81 21.44
C GLY A 20 5.81 14.76 20.28
N ARG A 21 5.94 13.63 19.57
CA ARG A 21 6.80 13.53 18.36
C ARG A 21 6.18 14.08 17.08
N ASP A 22 4.93 14.56 17.14
CA ASP A 22 4.18 15.06 15.99
C ASP A 22 4.12 14.09 14.79
N ALA A 23 4.18 12.79 15.08
CA ALA A 23 4.11 11.72 14.10
C ALA A 23 2.67 11.25 13.88
N GLU A 24 2.39 10.78 12.68
CA GLU A 24 1.20 10.04 12.33
C GLU A 24 1.43 8.54 12.52
N LEU A 25 0.55 7.89 13.25
CA LEU A 25 0.67 6.49 13.63
C LEU A 25 -0.17 5.59 12.72
N ILE A 26 0.43 4.50 12.28
CA ILE A 26 -0.22 3.37 11.62
C ILE A 26 -0.14 2.19 12.59
N VAL A 27 -1.28 1.80 13.17
CA VAL A 27 -1.29 0.77 14.22
C VAL A 27 -1.80 -0.55 13.67
N HIS A 28 -1.00 -1.59 13.80
CA HIS A 28 -1.38 -2.96 13.47
C HIS A 28 -2.06 -3.62 14.66
N VAL A 29 -3.30 -4.06 14.47
CA VAL A 29 -4.07 -4.82 15.45
C VAL A 29 -4.31 -6.25 14.96
N ASN A 30 -4.57 -7.17 15.87
CA ASN A 30 -4.77 -8.59 15.54
C ASN A 30 -6.24 -8.94 15.34
N ASP A 31 -7.16 -8.11 15.82
CA ASP A 31 -8.60 -8.35 15.74
C ASP A 31 -9.37 -7.04 15.48
N ILE A 32 -10.52 -7.15 14.81
CA ILE A 32 -11.38 -6.00 14.50
C ILE A 32 -11.92 -5.32 15.77
N SER A 33 -12.12 -6.08 16.85
CA SER A 33 -12.53 -5.53 18.14
C SER A 33 -11.51 -4.58 18.77
N GLU A 34 -10.25 -4.62 18.33
CA GLU A 34 -9.17 -3.74 18.80
C GLU A 34 -9.12 -2.41 18.06
N ILE A 35 -9.86 -2.23 16.96
CA ILE A 35 -9.84 -1.00 16.15
C ILE A 35 -10.17 0.25 16.98
N VAL A 36 -11.28 0.20 17.72
CA VAL A 36 -11.73 1.34 18.54
C VAL A 36 -10.78 1.60 19.72
N PRO A 37 -10.42 0.60 20.56
CA PRO A 37 -9.43 0.79 21.62
C PRO A 37 -8.09 1.35 21.12
N ALA A 38 -7.55 0.81 20.02
CA ALA A 38 -6.27 1.28 19.48
C ALA A 38 -6.36 2.73 18.99
N ALA A 39 -7.44 3.11 18.31
CA ALA A 39 -7.65 4.49 17.89
C ALA A 39 -7.80 5.43 19.09
N ASP A 40 -8.56 5.04 20.11
CA ASP A 40 -8.75 5.82 21.33
C ASP A 40 -7.43 6.04 22.08
N ASP A 41 -6.56 5.03 22.16
CA ASP A 41 -5.24 5.13 22.79
C ASP A 41 -4.31 6.09 22.03
N VAL A 42 -4.31 6.04 20.69
CA VAL A 42 -3.55 6.98 19.84
C VAL A 42 -4.01 8.41 20.07
N LEU A 43 -5.32 8.65 20.04
CA LEU A 43 -5.90 9.99 20.21
C LEU A 43 -5.71 10.52 21.64
N SER A 44 -5.85 9.67 22.65
CA SER A 44 -5.66 10.02 24.05
C SER A 44 -4.20 10.39 24.37
N SER A 45 -3.26 9.75 23.68
CA SER A 45 -1.82 10.06 23.74
C SER A 45 -1.43 11.28 22.89
N ARG A 46 -2.40 12.03 22.36
CA ARG A 46 -2.20 13.23 21.53
C ARG A 46 -1.38 13.00 20.25
N ASN A 47 -1.29 11.75 19.82
CA ASN A 47 -0.71 11.39 18.54
C ASN A 47 -1.78 11.52 17.44
N ARG A 48 -1.33 11.58 16.19
CA ARG A 48 -2.26 11.58 15.05
C ARG A 48 -2.42 10.16 14.56
N LEU A 49 -3.65 9.73 14.32
CA LEU A 49 -3.92 8.44 13.70
C LEU A 49 -3.98 8.58 12.19
N ARG A 50 -3.09 7.89 11.46
CA ARG A 50 -3.18 7.78 10.00
C ARG A 50 -4.07 6.62 9.57
N SER A 51 -3.88 5.44 10.16
CA SER A 51 -4.71 4.26 9.88
C SER A 51 -4.56 3.17 10.94
N ILE A 52 -5.57 2.32 11.07
CA ILE A 52 -5.48 1.01 11.71
C ILE A 52 -5.36 -0.07 10.63
N VAL A 53 -4.39 -0.97 10.78
CA VAL A 53 -4.20 -2.11 9.87
C VAL A 53 -4.61 -3.39 10.59
N VAL A 54 -5.49 -4.17 9.97
CA VAL A 54 -5.99 -5.44 10.52
C VAL A 54 -5.76 -6.57 9.53
N GLY A 55 -5.19 -7.68 10.00
CA GLY A 55 -5.15 -8.94 9.25
C GLY A 55 -6.19 -9.92 9.78
N THR A 56 -6.89 -10.62 8.90
CA THR A 56 -7.85 -11.67 9.28
C THR A 56 -7.77 -12.86 8.33
N ASP A 57 -8.08 -14.04 8.86
CA ASP A 57 -8.27 -15.28 8.10
C ASP A 57 -9.71 -15.46 7.59
N LYS A 58 -10.62 -14.53 7.92
CA LYS A 58 -12.03 -14.56 7.52
C LYS A 58 -12.27 -13.73 6.27
N THR A 59 -13.10 -14.25 5.38
CA THR A 59 -13.65 -13.46 4.26
C THR A 59 -14.55 -12.34 4.76
N LEU A 60 -14.70 -11.30 3.95
CA LEU A 60 -15.42 -10.07 4.31
C LEU A 60 -16.88 -10.32 4.74
N ASP A 61 -17.57 -11.26 4.10
CA ASP A 61 -18.93 -11.70 4.44
C ASP A 61 -19.05 -12.36 5.83
N LEU A 62 -17.97 -12.92 6.37
CA LEU A 62 -17.95 -13.60 7.68
C LEU A 62 -17.54 -12.67 8.83
N LEU A 63 -17.09 -11.46 8.53
CA LEU A 63 -16.71 -10.48 9.55
C LEU A 63 -17.94 -9.87 10.22
N ASP A 64 -17.84 -9.70 11.54
CA ASP A 64 -18.85 -9.02 12.32
C ASP A 64 -18.48 -7.54 12.41
N PHE A 65 -19.08 -6.75 11.52
CA PHE A 65 -18.92 -5.31 11.54
C PHE A 65 -19.81 -4.73 12.63
N SER A 66 -19.19 -4.14 13.64
CA SER A 66 -19.87 -3.23 14.57
C SER A 66 -19.77 -1.80 14.06
N GLY A 67 -20.74 -0.96 14.41
CA GLY A 67 -20.60 0.50 14.26
C GLY A 67 -19.65 1.08 15.31
N GLY A 68 -19.34 2.38 15.20
CA GLY A 68 -18.52 3.11 16.18
C GLY A 68 -17.10 3.43 15.72
N TRP A 69 -16.72 3.06 14.49
CA TRP A 69 -15.42 3.41 13.89
C TRP A 69 -15.57 3.96 12.47
N GLU A 70 -16.72 4.55 12.15
CA GLU A 70 -17.05 5.13 10.84
C GLU A 70 -16.01 6.17 10.37
N THR A 71 -15.35 6.85 11.31
CA THR A 71 -14.34 7.88 11.04
C THR A 71 -12.90 7.39 11.10
N ILE A 72 -12.66 6.16 11.58
CA ILE A 72 -11.32 5.60 11.74
C ILE A 72 -10.90 4.96 10.41
N PRO A 73 -9.80 5.41 9.78
CA PRO A 73 -9.31 4.80 8.54
C PRO A 73 -8.76 3.40 8.80
N VAL A 74 -9.36 2.38 8.19
CA VAL A 74 -8.98 0.97 8.38
C VAL A 74 -8.55 0.34 7.07
N ILE A 75 -7.37 -0.27 7.06
CA ILE A 75 -6.94 -1.21 6.02
C ILE A 75 -7.13 -2.63 6.54
N LEU A 76 -7.88 -3.44 5.79
CA LEU A 76 -8.22 -4.80 6.18
C LEU A 76 -7.68 -5.80 5.17
N TYR A 77 -6.69 -6.58 5.57
CA TYR A 77 -6.23 -7.75 4.81
C TYR A 77 -7.16 -8.92 5.08
N SER A 78 -7.85 -9.40 4.03
CA SER A 78 -8.79 -10.51 4.10
C SER A 78 -8.58 -11.45 2.92
N PRO A 79 -8.76 -12.77 3.06
CA PRO A 79 -8.59 -13.72 1.96
C PRO A 79 -9.53 -13.49 0.76
N GLY A 80 -10.62 -12.74 0.93
CA GLY A 80 -11.54 -12.42 -0.17
C GLY A 80 -12.91 -11.92 0.29
N PRO A 81 -13.84 -11.68 -0.65
CA PRO A 81 -15.17 -11.14 -0.32
C PRO A 81 -16.11 -12.19 0.31
N GLY A 82 -15.87 -13.48 0.05
CA GLY A 82 -16.77 -14.59 0.40
C GLY A 82 -18.09 -14.57 -0.37
N SER A 83 -19.17 -14.99 0.27
CA SER A 83 -20.51 -15.03 -0.30
C SER A 83 -21.03 -13.62 -0.60
N PHE A 84 -21.12 -13.27 -1.88
CA PHE A 84 -21.66 -11.96 -2.30
C PHE A 84 -23.07 -11.72 -1.76
N LYS A 85 -23.90 -12.76 -1.68
CA LYS A 85 -25.27 -12.67 -1.14
C LYS A 85 -25.28 -12.22 0.33
N ASP A 86 -24.34 -12.73 1.12
CA ASP A 86 -24.26 -12.41 2.56
C ASP A 86 -23.55 -11.08 2.77
N LEU A 87 -22.55 -10.79 1.95
CA LEU A 87 -21.88 -9.50 1.94
C LEU A 87 -22.81 -8.35 1.53
N GLN A 88 -23.68 -8.55 0.53
CA GLN A 88 -24.65 -7.55 0.07
C GLN A 88 -25.57 -7.09 1.21
N GLN A 89 -25.93 -7.98 2.14
CA GLN A 89 -26.74 -7.63 3.32
C GLN A 89 -26.02 -6.67 4.28
N LYS A 90 -24.69 -6.54 4.15
CA LYS A 90 -23.83 -5.70 4.99
C LYS A 90 -23.37 -4.41 4.30
N PHE A 91 -23.66 -4.22 3.01
CA PHE A 91 -23.16 -3.08 2.24
C PHE A 91 -23.49 -1.72 2.85
N ASP A 92 -24.72 -1.50 3.32
CA ASP A 92 -25.11 -0.23 3.95
C ASP A 92 -24.28 0.11 5.20
N LEU A 93 -23.84 -0.92 5.92
CA LEU A 93 -22.96 -0.75 7.07
C LEU A 93 -21.53 -0.50 6.60
N ILE A 94 -21.01 -1.33 5.71
CA ILE A 94 -19.63 -1.22 5.21
C ILE A 94 -19.40 0.11 4.50
N HIS A 95 -20.37 0.64 3.75
CA HIS A 95 -20.27 1.95 3.08
C HIS A 95 -20.15 3.13 4.04
N LYS A 96 -20.58 2.98 5.29
CA LYS A 96 -20.42 4.01 6.33
C LYS A 96 -19.07 3.93 7.02
N LEU A 97 -18.39 2.80 6.89
CA LEU A 97 -17.08 2.58 7.48
C LEU A 97 -16.00 3.14 6.56
N ASN A 98 -14.98 3.77 7.14
CA ASN A 98 -13.78 4.18 6.41
C ASN A 98 -12.83 2.98 6.23
N LEU A 99 -13.32 1.96 5.50
CA LEU A 99 -12.69 0.66 5.33
C LEU A 99 -12.18 0.47 3.91
N ARG A 100 -10.92 0.03 3.78
CA ARG A 100 -10.32 -0.42 2.53
C ARG A 100 -9.90 -1.89 2.64
N PRO A 101 -10.70 -2.83 2.10
CA PRO A 101 -10.29 -4.22 2.03
C PRO A 101 -9.17 -4.42 1.00
N LEU A 102 -8.17 -5.22 1.37
CA LEU A 102 -7.11 -5.72 0.51
C LEU A 102 -7.28 -7.24 0.35
N PHE A 103 -7.32 -7.71 -0.89
CA PHE A 103 -7.45 -9.15 -1.20
C PHE A 103 -6.20 -9.69 -1.92
N PRO A 104 -5.77 -10.93 -1.62
CA PRO A 104 -4.57 -11.51 -2.22
C PRO A 104 -4.63 -11.58 -3.74
N ALA A 105 -3.49 -11.30 -4.36
CA ALA A 105 -3.29 -11.31 -5.80
C ALA A 105 -3.11 -12.72 -6.40
N ASP A 106 -2.84 -13.71 -5.55
CA ASP A 106 -2.52 -15.08 -5.93
C ASP A 106 -3.74 -15.92 -6.33
N ASN A 107 -4.95 -15.48 -5.96
CA ASN A 107 -6.18 -16.21 -6.22
C ASN A 107 -7.17 -15.40 -7.05
N LYS A 108 -7.81 -16.09 -8.01
CA LYS A 108 -8.75 -15.46 -8.95
C LYS A 108 -9.99 -14.89 -8.26
N GLU A 109 -10.44 -15.54 -7.20
CA GLU A 109 -11.65 -15.15 -6.47
C GLU A 109 -11.48 -13.78 -5.78
N GLY A 110 -10.31 -13.52 -5.20
CA GLY A 110 -9.91 -12.24 -4.62
C GLY A 110 -9.90 -11.15 -5.68
N VAL A 111 -9.23 -11.36 -6.81
CA VAL A 111 -9.16 -10.38 -7.92
C VAL A 111 -10.54 -10.04 -8.48
N VAL A 112 -11.40 -11.04 -8.72
CA VAL A 112 -12.80 -10.82 -9.15
C VAL A 112 -13.60 -10.11 -8.05
N GLY A 113 -13.34 -10.44 -6.79
CA GLY A 113 -13.91 -9.77 -5.63
C GLY A 113 -13.59 -8.28 -5.61
N LEU A 114 -12.34 -7.90 -5.87
CA LEU A 114 -11.92 -6.49 -5.94
C LEU A 114 -12.63 -5.74 -7.06
N GLN A 115 -12.73 -6.34 -8.25
CA GLN A 115 -13.48 -5.75 -9.37
C GLN A 115 -14.96 -5.52 -9.00
N THR A 116 -15.56 -6.50 -8.32
CA THR A 116 -16.97 -6.42 -7.89
C THR A 116 -17.16 -5.33 -6.85
N LEU A 117 -16.31 -5.28 -5.82
CA LEU A 117 -16.34 -4.25 -4.77
C LEU A 117 -16.14 -2.84 -5.32
N SER A 118 -15.17 -2.67 -6.21
CA SER A 118 -14.92 -1.42 -6.91
C SER A 118 -16.13 -0.97 -7.74
N SER A 119 -16.78 -1.91 -8.45
CA SER A 119 -18.03 -1.65 -9.20
C SER A 119 -19.19 -1.19 -8.31
N THR A 120 -19.23 -1.62 -7.05
CA THR A 120 -20.25 -1.19 -6.07
C THR A 120 -19.85 0.07 -5.31
N GLY A 121 -18.69 0.68 -5.62
CA GLY A 121 -18.26 1.94 -5.03
C GLY A 121 -17.41 1.80 -3.77
N PHE A 122 -16.89 0.61 -3.45
CA PHE A 122 -15.92 0.44 -2.36
C PHE A 122 -14.50 0.69 -2.86
N GLN A 123 -13.76 1.54 -2.16
CA GLN A 123 -12.30 1.61 -2.34
C GLN A 123 -11.70 0.31 -1.83
N CYS A 124 -10.87 -0.34 -2.63
CA CYS A 124 -10.24 -1.61 -2.29
C CYS A 124 -8.82 -1.65 -2.82
N GLY A 125 -8.11 -2.75 -2.61
CA GLY A 125 -6.81 -2.93 -3.24
C GLY A 125 -6.34 -4.37 -3.29
N VAL A 126 -5.28 -4.56 -4.05
CA VAL A 126 -4.61 -5.83 -4.23
C VAL A 126 -3.61 -6.02 -3.09
N ASP A 127 -3.60 -7.17 -2.43
CA ASP A 127 -2.47 -7.60 -1.61
C ASP A 127 -1.55 -8.47 -2.47
N PHE A 128 -0.39 -7.94 -2.86
CA PHE A 128 0.56 -8.67 -3.70
C PHE A 128 1.29 -9.80 -2.96
N GLY A 129 1.31 -9.76 -1.62
CA GLY A 129 1.87 -10.81 -0.77
C GLY A 129 3.28 -11.32 -1.14
N PHE A 130 3.58 -12.53 -0.66
CA PHE A 130 4.80 -13.28 -0.98
C PHE A 130 4.56 -14.48 -1.92
N GLU A 131 3.33 -14.74 -2.32
CA GLU A 131 3.02 -15.82 -3.27
C GLU A 131 3.22 -15.36 -4.72
N SER A 132 2.98 -16.25 -5.70
CA SER A 132 3.02 -15.87 -7.12
C SER A 132 1.65 -15.34 -7.54
N PRO A 133 1.51 -14.06 -7.91
CA PRO A 133 0.23 -13.50 -8.33
C PRO A 133 -0.34 -14.16 -9.58
N ASN A 134 -1.67 -14.09 -9.72
CA ASN A 134 -2.35 -14.39 -10.96
C ASN A 134 -2.26 -13.19 -11.92
N TRP A 135 -1.16 -13.12 -12.69
CA TRP A 135 -0.85 -11.99 -13.55
C TRP A 135 -1.91 -11.70 -14.61
N GLU A 136 -2.54 -12.73 -15.19
CA GLU A 136 -3.61 -12.54 -16.18
C GLU A 136 -4.83 -11.84 -15.54
N ALA A 137 -5.29 -12.35 -14.39
CA ALA A 137 -6.41 -11.73 -13.68
C ALA A 137 -6.06 -10.31 -13.19
N LEU A 138 -4.81 -10.08 -12.76
CA LEU A 138 -4.36 -8.75 -12.37
C LEU A 138 -4.29 -7.77 -13.54
N THR A 139 -3.84 -8.21 -14.72
CA THR A 139 -3.87 -7.38 -15.95
C THR A 139 -5.31 -6.96 -16.25
N ASP A 140 -6.26 -7.89 -16.18
CA ASP A 140 -7.68 -7.59 -16.40
C ASP A 140 -8.20 -6.58 -15.36
N LEU A 141 -7.89 -6.77 -14.08
CA LEU A 141 -8.30 -5.87 -13.00
C LEU A 141 -7.66 -4.48 -13.14
N MET A 142 -6.37 -4.41 -13.50
CA MET A 142 -5.66 -3.15 -13.76
C MET A 142 -6.29 -2.42 -14.94
N THR A 143 -6.46 -3.08 -16.08
CA THR A 143 -7.12 -2.50 -17.25
C THR A 143 -8.54 -2.02 -16.91
N TYR A 144 -9.28 -2.80 -16.12
CA TYR A 144 -10.57 -2.40 -15.61
C TYR A 144 -10.47 -1.12 -14.74
N ALA A 145 -9.56 -1.10 -13.78
CA ALA A 145 -9.38 0.00 -12.84
C ALA A 145 -8.96 1.30 -13.53
N ILE A 146 -8.12 1.22 -14.56
CA ILE A 146 -7.47 2.39 -15.16
C ILE A 146 -8.17 2.89 -16.43
N LEU A 147 -8.64 1.98 -17.30
CA LEU A 147 -9.08 2.34 -18.66
C LEU A 147 -10.61 2.40 -18.83
N MET A 148 -11.40 1.86 -17.89
CA MET A 148 -12.85 1.92 -18.03
C MET A 148 -13.39 3.34 -17.87
N THR A 149 -14.39 3.66 -18.68
CA THR A 149 -15.09 4.96 -18.65
C THR A 149 -16.23 4.99 -17.63
N THR A 150 -16.63 3.83 -17.11
CA THR A 150 -17.71 3.72 -16.12
C THR A 150 -17.20 4.19 -14.76
N SER A 151 -18.06 4.84 -13.97
CA SER A 151 -17.70 5.21 -12.60
C SER A 151 -17.62 3.97 -11.71
N HIS A 152 -16.45 3.77 -11.11
CA HIS A 152 -16.12 2.74 -10.13
C HIS A 152 -15.20 3.36 -9.08
N ALA A 153 -15.09 2.72 -7.91
CA ALA A 153 -14.18 3.19 -6.88
C ALA A 153 -12.74 2.73 -7.13
N ASN A 154 -11.78 3.47 -6.56
CA ASN A 154 -10.35 3.22 -6.71
C ASN A 154 -9.96 1.80 -6.29
N VAL A 155 -9.00 1.24 -7.04
CA VAL A 155 -8.36 -0.05 -6.75
C VAL A 155 -6.86 0.21 -6.60
N GLU A 156 -6.34 0.00 -5.39
CA GLU A 156 -4.92 0.17 -5.10
C GLU A 156 -4.11 -1.08 -5.49
N PRO A 157 -2.83 -0.93 -5.92
CA PRO A 157 -2.07 0.32 -6.02
C PRO A 157 -2.24 1.01 -7.38
N PHE A 158 -3.21 0.59 -8.21
CA PHE A 158 -3.36 1.10 -9.58
C PHE A 158 -3.72 2.59 -9.59
N SER A 159 -4.67 2.99 -8.73
CA SER A 159 -5.05 4.39 -8.57
C SER A 159 -3.88 5.23 -8.04
N TYR A 160 -3.20 4.80 -6.98
CA TYR A 160 -1.99 5.47 -6.48
C TYR A 160 -0.95 5.68 -7.58
N LEU A 161 -0.69 4.65 -8.39
CA LEU A 161 0.30 4.71 -9.46
C LEU A 161 -0.09 5.73 -10.53
N ILE A 162 -1.35 5.82 -10.96
CA ILE A 162 -1.77 6.86 -11.91
C ILE A 162 -1.58 8.26 -11.32
N GLU A 163 -2.05 8.47 -10.09
CA GLU A 163 -2.09 9.78 -9.44
C GLU A 163 -0.68 10.32 -9.16
N ASN A 164 0.28 9.42 -8.94
CA ASN A 164 1.64 9.79 -8.56
C ASN A 164 2.67 9.48 -9.66
N TYR A 165 2.28 8.98 -10.83
CA TYR A 165 3.23 8.61 -11.88
C TYR A 165 4.00 9.82 -12.41
N ASN A 166 5.32 9.75 -12.34
CA ASN A 166 6.24 10.72 -12.89
C ASN A 166 7.35 9.94 -13.60
N PRO A 167 7.50 10.11 -14.92
CA PRO A 167 8.47 9.32 -15.68
C PRO A 167 9.93 9.61 -15.28
N HIS A 168 10.19 10.73 -14.59
CA HIS A 168 11.51 11.17 -14.19
C HIS A 168 11.87 10.83 -12.73
N GLU A 169 10.92 10.29 -11.95
CA GLU A 169 11.11 9.99 -10.54
C GLU A 169 10.96 8.51 -10.23
N PHE A 170 11.48 8.12 -9.06
CA PHE A 170 11.35 6.76 -8.53
C PHE A 170 10.15 6.72 -7.60
N ASN A 171 9.03 6.20 -8.11
CA ASN A 171 7.75 6.19 -7.41
C ASN A 171 7.49 4.82 -6.81
N ASP A 172 7.75 4.70 -5.51
CA ASP A 172 7.55 3.44 -4.80
C ASP A 172 6.11 3.32 -4.30
N TRP A 173 5.35 2.45 -4.96
CA TRP A 173 3.98 2.15 -4.58
C TRP A 173 3.85 1.34 -3.28
N SER A 174 4.95 0.90 -2.65
CA SER A 174 4.93 0.37 -1.27
C SER A 174 4.32 1.35 -0.27
N SER A 175 4.25 2.64 -0.59
CA SER A 175 3.53 3.64 0.20
C SER A 175 2.05 3.30 0.46
N VAL A 176 1.40 2.60 -0.49
CA VAL A 176 0.02 2.09 -0.33
C VAL A 176 -0.08 1.11 0.84
N TYR A 177 0.99 0.38 1.12
CA TYR A 177 1.09 -0.65 2.15
C TYR A 177 1.88 -0.17 3.37
N PHE A 178 2.17 1.13 3.45
CA PHE A 178 2.97 1.75 4.51
C PHE A 178 4.38 1.17 4.63
N ASP A 179 5.00 0.79 3.51
CA ASP A 179 6.30 0.09 3.46
C ASP A 179 7.34 0.81 2.58
N ASP A 180 7.11 2.08 2.20
CA ASP A 180 8.14 2.90 1.54
C ASP A 180 9.16 3.40 2.60
N PRO A 181 10.43 2.97 2.55
CA PRO A 181 11.44 3.37 3.52
C PRO A 181 11.73 4.87 3.52
N LYS A 182 11.29 5.64 2.52
CA LYS A 182 11.43 7.10 2.49
C LYS A 182 10.49 7.79 3.48
N ASP A 183 9.30 7.22 3.67
CA ASP A 183 8.16 7.89 4.31
C ASP A 183 7.75 7.22 5.62
N PHE A 184 8.08 5.93 5.80
CA PHE A 184 7.64 5.11 6.92
C PHE A 184 8.82 4.57 7.73
N LEU A 185 8.62 4.52 9.05
CA LEU A 185 9.48 3.83 9.99
C LEU A 185 8.68 2.75 10.71
N HIS A 186 9.20 1.54 10.78
CA HIS A 186 8.53 0.42 11.44
C HIS A 186 9.11 0.18 12.83
N LEU A 187 8.25 0.02 13.83
CA LEU A 187 8.63 -0.37 15.18
C LEU A 187 8.13 -1.77 15.50
N ASP A 188 8.92 -2.53 16.26
CA ASP A 188 8.44 -3.74 16.91
C ASP A 188 7.82 -3.43 18.29
N SER A 189 7.34 -4.47 18.99
CA SER A 189 6.76 -4.32 20.32
C SER A 189 7.74 -3.86 21.41
N GLN A 190 9.04 -3.80 21.10
CA GLN A 190 10.08 -3.29 22.00
C GLN A 190 10.52 -1.86 21.64
N GLY A 191 9.95 -1.27 20.58
CA GLY A 191 10.31 0.06 20.08
C GLY A 191 11.62 0.10 19.28
N ARG A 192 12.12 -1.05 18.81
CA ARG A 192 13.26 -1.12 17.89
C ARG A 192 12.79 -0.78 16.49
N ALA A 193 13.60 -0.02 15.76
CA ALA A 193 13.20 0.56 14.49
C ALA A 193 13.79 -0.18 13.28
N ALA A 194 13.00 -0.32 12.23
CA ALA A 194 13.38 -0.85 10.92
C ALA A 194 12.77 0.00 9.80
N LEU A 195 13.33 -0.08 8.58
CA LEU A 195 12.90 0.75 7.45
C LEU A 195 11.80 0.11 6.59
N THR A 196 11.58 -1.19 6.73
CA THR A 196 10.53 -1.94 6.04
C THR A 196 10.00 -3.05 6.93
N TYR A 197 8.83 -3.59 6.62
CA TYR A 197 8.27 -4.77 7.26
C TYR A 197 9.19 -5.99 7.11
N SER A 198 9.85 -6.15 5.96
CA SER A 198 10.81 -7.25 5.74
C SER A 198 12.05 -7.13 6.63
N ASP A 199 12.56 -5.91 6.82
CA ASP A 199 13.66 -5.64 7.75
C ASP A 199 13.23 -5.93 9.20
N LEU A 200 12.00 -5.54 9.59
CA LEU A 200 11.42 -5.83 10.90
C LEU A 200 11.32 -7.34 11.18
N ALA A 201 10.75 -8.10 10.23
CA ALA A 201 10.59 -9.55 10.32
C ALA A 201 11.94 -10.28 10.39
N SER A 202 12.95 -9.76 9.69
CA SER A 202 14.31 -10.31 9.66
C SER A 202 15.19 -9.83 10.83
N LYS A 203 14.66 -8.97 11.71
CA LYS A 203 15.40 -8.32 12.81
C LYS A 203 16.59 -7.48 12.35
N ASN A 204 16.49 -6.88 11.16
CA ASN A 204 17.45 -5.92 10.62
C ASN A 204 17.09 -4.52 11.12
N PHE A 205 17.43 -4.24 12.38
CA PHE A 205 17.11 -2.95 12.99
C PHE A 205 18.14 -1.88 12.62
N ILE A 206 17.65 -0.66 12.43
CA ILE A 206 18.47 0.54 12.24
C ILE A 206 18.73 1.28 13.57
N ALA A 207 17.88 1.04 14.57
CA ALA A 207 17.97 1.62 15.91
C ALA A 207 17.35 0.67 16.95
N GLU A 208 17.92 0.63 18.16
CA GLU A 208 17.39 -0.18 19.26
C GLU A 208 16.26 0.54 20.00
N ASN A 209 16.11 1.86 19.78
CA ASN A 209 15.05 2.67 20.35
C ASN A 209 14.68 3.83 19.40
N ILE A 210 13.41 4.23 19.39
CA ILE A 210 12.92 5.39 18.62
C ILE A 210 13.70 6.70 18.89
N SER A 211 14.27 6.87 20.09
CA SER A 211 15.12 8.02 20.44
C SER A 211 16.44 8.09 19.67
N GLU A 212 16.89 6.98 19.09
CA GLU A 212 18.15 6.90 18.33
C GLU A 212 17.94 7.13 16.83
N VAL A 213 16.69 7.23 16.36
CA VAL A 213 16.34 7.35 14.94
C VAL A 213 16.86 8.64 14.31
N ASP A 214 17.03 9.69 15.12
CA ASP A 214 17.64 10.96 14.68
C ASP A 214 19.18 10.93 14.66
N SER A 215 19.79 9.78 14.94
CA SER A 215 21.24 9.64 14.88
C SER A 215 21.77 9.75 13.44
N MET A 216 23.01 10.23 13.33
CA MET A 216 23.70 10.31 12.05
C MET A 216 23.86 8.95 11.37
N GLU A 217 24.01 7.87 12.13
CA GLU A 217 24.13 6.51 11.61
C GLU A 217 22.84 6.06 10.91
N VAL A 218 21.69 6.27 11.55
CA VAL A 218 20.37 5.98 10.95
C VAL A 218 20.15 6.79 9.67
N CYS A 219 20.56 8.06 9.66
CA CYS A 219 20.46 8.91 8.47
C CYS A 219 21.27 8.35 7.29
N LEU A 220 22.45 7.79 7.54
CA LEU A 220 23.26 7.15 6.50
C LEU A 220 22.61 5.87 5.97
N GLN A 221 22.08 5.03 6.86
CA GLN A 221 21.37 3.80 6.47
C GLN A 221 20.11 4.10 5.64
N LEU A 222 19.37 5.16 6.00
CA LEU A 222 18.23 5.62 5.22
C LEU A 222 18.65 6.08 3.80
N GLU A 223 19.70 6.89 3.69
CA GLU A 223 20.20 7.33 2.39
C GLU A 223 20.70 6.17 1.53
N GLU A 224 21.28 5.15 2.16
CA GLU A 224 21.66 3.91 1.48
C GLU A 224 20.42 3.17 0.95
N LYS A 225 19.39 2.97 1.76
CA LYS A 225 18.13 2.33 1.34
C LYS A 225 17.41 3.10 0.24
N LYS A 226 17.35 4.44 0.33
CA LYS A 226 16.82 5.31 -0.74
C LYS A 226 17.53 5.15 -2.08
N ARG A 227 18.78 4.67 -2.06
CA ARG A 227 19.63 4.45 -3.23
C ARG A 227 19.83 2.98 -3.56
N ALA A 228 19.23 2.05 -2.81
CA ALA A 228 19.41 0.61 -2.99
C ALA A 228 19.00 0.15 -4.40
N TRP A 229 18.01 0.80 -5.01
CA TRP A 229 17.60 0.53 -6.38
C TRP A 229 18.72 0.74 -7.41
N ARG A 230 19.69 1.62 -7.13
CA ARG A 230 20.84 1.87 -8.06
C ARG A 230 21.69 0.62 -8.23
N ARG A 231 21.70 -0.26 -7.23
CA ARG A 231 22.42 -1.53 -7.26
C ARG A 231 22.03 -2.40 -8.45
N TYR A 232 20.74 -2.41 -8.83
CA TYR A 232 20.29 -3.18 -9.99
C TYR A 232 21.07 -2.80 -11.26
N PHE A 233 21.34 -1.51 -11.48
CA PHE A 233 22.09 -1.02 -12.63
C PHE A 233 23.61 -1.15 -12.47
N LEU A 234 24.14 -0.90 -11.27
CA LEU A 234 25.58 -0.98 -11.01
C LEU A 234 26.10 -2.42 -11.10
N GLU A 235 25.29 -3.40 -10.67
CA GLU A 235 25.62 -4.82 -10.66
C GLU A 235 25.10 -5.57 -11.90
N ASN A 236 24.42 -4.88 -12.84
CA ASN A 236 23.79 -5.47 -14.03
C ASN A 236 22.87 -6.65 -13.70
N LEU A 237 22.05 -6.51 -12.65
CA LEU A 237 21.08 -7.55 -12.25
C LEU A 237 19.98 -7.68 -13.33
N PRO A 238 19.34 -8.86 -13.50
CA PRO A 238 18.37 -9.08 -14.58
C PRO A 238 17.22 -8.06 -14.60
N CYS A 239 16.79 -7.59 -13.42
CA CYS A 239 15.77 -6.55 -13.30
C CYS A 239 16.16 -5.22 -13.98
N SER A 240 17.45 -4.88 -14.08
CA SER A 240 17.89 -3.60 -14.66
C SER A 240 17.61 -3.46 -16.16
N THR A 241 17.42 -4.57 -16.86
CA THR A 241 17.08 -4.61 -18.30
C THR A 241 15.61 -4.95 -18.55
N CYS A 242 14.79 -5.05 -17.50
CA CYS A 242 13.38 -5.38 -17.62
C CYS A 242 12.55 -4.15 -18.01
N GLU A 243 11.70 -4.30 -19.04
CA GLU A 243 10.85 -3.20 -19.54
C GLU A 243 9.84 -2.70 -18.50
N GLY A 244 9.36 -3.58 -17.61
CA GLY A 244 8.45 -3.22 -16.50
C GLY A 244 9.16 -2.73 -15.24
N TRP A 245 10.49 -2.59 -15.23
CA TRP A 245 11.25 -2.28 -14.00
C TRP A 245 10.84 -0.97 -13.36
N ARG A 246 10.53 0.08 -14.13
CA ARG A 246 10.22 1.43 -13.60
C ARG A 246 8.99 1.46 -12.70
N VAL A 247 8.10 0.48 -12.83
CA VAL A 247 6.91 0.32 -11.99
C VAL A 247 7.09 -0.80 -10.96
N CYS A 248 7.73 -1.92 -11.35
CA CYS A 248 7.95 -3.07 -10.48
C CYS A 248 9.01 -2.81 -9.39
N LEU A 249 10.03 -2.01 -9.71
CA LEU A 249 11.16 -1.65 -8.86
C LEU A 249 11.97 -2.84 -8.31
N GLY A 250 11.89 -4.00 -8.98
CA GLY A 250 12.54 -5.23 -8.54
C GLY A 250 11.84 -5.95 -7.38
N LYS A 251 10.65 -5.51 -6.94
CA LYS A 251 9.89 -6.16 -5.85
C LYS A 251 9.60 -7.65 -6.12
N PHE A 252 9.55 -8.03 -7.40
CA PHE A 252 9.34 -9.41 -7.85
C PHE A 252 10.62 -10.09 -8.38
N GLU A 253 11.81 -9.63 -7.99
CA GLU A 253 13.10 -10.24 -8.38
C GLU A 253 13.13 -11.75 -8.09
N ARG A 254 12.55 -12.18 -6.96
CA ARG A 254 12.44 -13.59 -6.57
C ARG A 254 11.70 -14.49 -7.58
N LEU A 255 10.93 -13.90 -8.50
CA LEU A 255 10.18 -14.62 -9.54
C LEU A 255 10.99 -14.80 -10.84
N ILE A 256 12.26 -14.40 -10.84
CA ILE A 256 13.17 -14.67 -11.96
C ILE A 256 13.54 -16.16 -11.96
N ASP A 257 13.29 -16.81 -13.09
CA ASP A 257 13.64 -18.21 -13.27
C ASP A 257 15.13 -18.40 -13.63
N LYS A 258 15.55 -19.66 -13.81
CA LYS A 258 16.95 -20.00 -14.17
C LYS A 258 17.40 -19.45 -15.53
N SER A 259 16.46 -19.04 -16.39
CA SER A 259 16.75 -18.44 -17.69
C SER A 259 16.88 -16.91 -17.62
N GLY A 260 16.61 -16.30 -16.45
CA GLY A 260 16.65 -14.86 -16.25
C GLY A 260 15.33 -14.16 -16.59
N LEU A 261 14.26 -14.91 -16.85
CA LEU A 261 12.94 -14.36 -17.18
C LEU A 261 12.07 -14.23 -15.92
N CYS A 262 11.40 -13.09 -15.77
CA CYS A 262 10.49 -12.81 -14.66
C CYS A 262 9.03 -12.89 -15.13
N SER A 263 8.21 -13.69 -14.45
CA SER A 263 6.78 -13.84 -14.78
C SER A 263 5.96 -12.55 -14.59
N ALA A 264 6.43 -11.62 -13.74
CA ALA A 264 5.78 -10.33 -13.51
C ALA A 264 6.04 -9.30 -14.64
N ALA A 265 7.06 -9.53 -15.47
CA ALA A 265 7.52 -8.53 -16.44
C ALA A 265 6.44 -8.09 -17.44
N PRO A 266 5.62 -8.99 -18.04
CA PRO A 266 4.56 -8.59 -18.97
C PRO A 266 3.51 -7.68 -18.32
N PHE A 267 3.06 -8.02 -17.12
CA PHE A 267 2.08 -7.23 -16.37
C PHE A 267 2.59 -5.80 -16.11
N PHE A 268 3.81 -5.66 -15.57
CA PHE A 268 4.36 -4.34 -15.26
C PHE A 268 4.76 -3.53 -16.49
N LYS A 269 5.07 -4.19 -17.61
CA LYS A 269 5.28 -3.51 -18.88
C LYS A 269 3.96 -2.88 -19.37
N GLU A 270 2.88 -3.64 -19.38
CA GLU A 270 1.57 -3.14 -19.79
C GLU A 270 1.10 -2.00 -18.88
N MET A 271 1.34 -2.14 -17.57
CA MET A 271 1.08 -1.06 -16.61
C MET A 271 1.87 0.20 -16.94
N LEU A 272 3.16 0.07 -17.24
CA LEU A 272 4.01 1.21 -17.62
C LEU A 272 3.51 1.88 -18.90
N ASP A 273 3.14 1.10 -19.93
CA ASP A 273 2.62 1.64 -21.19
C ASP A 273 1.34 2.45 -20.96
N ILE A 274 0.44 1.96 -20.10
CA ILE A 274 -0.79 2.68 -19.70
C ILE A 274 -0.48 3.96 -18.93
N LEU A 275 0.46 3.91 -17.97
CA LEU A 275 0.86 5.07 -17.17
C LEU A 275 1.49 6.16 -18.04
N ASP A 276 2.38 5.79 -18.97
CA ASP A 276 2.98 6.72 -19.93
C ASP A 276 1.91 7.36 -20.81
N GLN A 277 0.95 6.58 -21.34
CA GLN A 277 -0.17 7.14 -22.09
C GLN A 277 -0.97 8.16 -21.27
N LYS A 278 -1.31 7.82 -20.02
CA LYS A 278 -2.10 8.70 -19.14
C LYS A 278 -1.35 9.98 -18.77
N TYR A 279 -0.04 9.89 -18.53
CA TYR A 279 0.81 11.04 -18.27
C TYR A 279 0.78 12.04 -19.44
N PHE A 280 0.96 11.55 -20.67
CA PHE A 280 0.88 12.41 -21.87
C PHE A 280 -0.52 12.97 -22.11
N GLU A 281 -1.59 12.24 -21.79
CA GLU A 281 -2.96 12.76 -21.87
C GLU A 281 -3.18 13.95 -20.92
N ILE A 282 -2.59 13.91 -19.73
CA ILE A 282 -2.72 14.97 -18.70
C ILE A 282 -1.84 16.17 -19.07
N ASP A 283 -0.55 15.96 -19.36
CA ASP A 283 0.41 17.02 -19.68
C ASP A 283 -0.02 17.84 -20.92
N ASN A 284 -0.60 17.18 -21.93
CA ASN A 284 -1.12 17.86 -23.11
C ASN A 284 -2.39 18.68 -22.84
N ARG A 285 -3.20 18.33 -21.83
CA ARG A 285 -4.37 19.15 -21.42
C ARG A 285 -3.92 20.42 -20.73
N ASP A 286 -2.95 20.31 -19.84
CA ASP A 286 -2.43 21.45 -19.07
C ASP A 286 -1.60 22.40 -19.95
N SER A 287 -1.02 21.89 -21.04
CA SER A 287 -0.24 22.67 -22.02
C SER A 287 -1.09 23.42 -23.06
N GLN A 288 -2.42 23.25 -23.10
CA GLN A 288 -3.31 24.05 -23.95
C GLN A 288 -3.92 25.22 -23.16
N PRO A 289 -3.36 26.45 -23.23
CA PRO A 289 -3.97 27.61 -22.60
C PRO A 289 -5.38 27.84 -23.16
N GLN A 290 -6.34 28.09 -22.27
CA GLN A 290 -7.74 28.41 -22.57
C GLN A 290 -7.85 29.51 -23.65
N GLN A 291 -7.93 29.12 -24.93
CA GLN A 291 -8.24 30.02 -26.04
C GLN A 291 -9.76 30.14 -26.29
N GLN A 292 -10.59 29.94 -25.27
CA GLN A 292 -12.05 30.00 -25.40
C GLN A 292 -12.71 30.81 -24.29
N GLU A 293 -12.35 32.09 -24.16
CA GLU A 293 -13.25 33.14 -23.66
C GLU A 293 -13.00 34.45 -24.42
N MET A 294 -13.19 34.44 -25.74
CA MET A 294 -13.43 35.65 -26.53
C MET A 294 -14.31 35.27 -27.72
N ASN A 295 -15.63 35.20 -27.48
CA ASN A 295 -16.68 35.48 -28.46
C ASN A 295 -17.97 35.83 -27.73
#